data_AF-A0A1M3LN01-F1
#
_entry.id   AF-A0A1M3LN01-F1
#
_cell.length_a   1.000
_cell.length_b   1.000
_cell.length_c   1.000
_cell.angle_alpha   90.00
_cell.angle_beta   90.00
_cell.angle_gamma   90.00
#
_symmetry.space_group_name_H-M   'P 1'
#
loop_
_entity.id
_entity.type
_entity.pdbx_description
1 polymer ?
#
loop_
_entity_poly.entity_id
_entity_poly.type
_entity_poly.pdbx_seq_one_letter_code
_entity_poly.pdbx_strand_id
1 'polypeptide(L)'
;MTDTVVINGAVLEKDAEAVWQAGADSLKGMSDALPVIAAPDFSVIPGGQEAAKLYETARQALADYIDGGRDEFLTFEHLLLQTAITYGKSHGATVEDITRMEKELES
;
A
#
# COMPACT_ATOMS: atom_id res chain seq x y z
N MET A 1 21.76 -30.84 -10.11
CA MET A 1 22.00 -29.74 -9.17
C MET A 1 20.67 -29.01 -9.07
N THR A 2 19.96 -29.14 -7.96
CA THR A 2 18.83 -28.25 -7.69
C THR A 2 19.45 -26.89 -7.43
N ASP A 3 19.19 -25.92 -8.31
CA ASP A 3 19.47 -24.52 -8.03
C ASP A 3 18.69 -24.15 -6.78
N THR A 4 19.34 -24.27 -5.62
CA THR A 4 18.81 -23.78 -4.37
C THR A 4 18.80 -22.27 -4.52
N VAL A 5 17.66 -21.73 -4.93
CA VAL A 5 17.39 -20.30 -4.86
C VAL A 5 17.52 -19.93 -3.40
N VAL A 6 18.68 -19.39 -3.03
CA VAL A 6 18.88 -18.72 -1.75
C VAL A 6 18.04 -17.46 -1.84
N ILE A 7 16.79 -17.55 -1.37
CA ILE A 7 15.93 -16.38 -1.23
C ILE A 7 16.61 -15.50 -0.18
N ASN A 8 17.27 -14.45 -0.64
CA ASN A 8 17.95 -13.53 0.26
C ASN A 8 16.89 -12.72 1.01
N GLY A 9 16.73 -12.95 2.32
CA GLY A 9 15.77 -12.22 3.15
C GLY A 9 15.90 -10.70 3.01
N ALA A 10 17.13 -10.19 2.79
CA ALA A 10 17.37 -8.77 2.54
C ALA A 10 16.78 -8.26 1.21
N VAL A 11 16.61 -9.13 0.20
CA VAL A 11 15.92 -8.76 -1.05
C VAL A 11 14.42 -8.67 -0.83
N LEU A 12 13.83 -9.62 -0.09
CA LEU A 12 12.41 -9.60 0.24
C LEU A 12 12.03 -8.38 1.07
N GLU A 13 12.85 -8.05 2.05
CA GLU A 13 12.69 -6.85 2.88
C GLU A 13 12.82 -5.57 2.06
N LYS A 14 13.87 -5.47 1.23
CA LYS A 14 14.03 -4.31 0.34
C LYS A 14 12.85 -4.14 -0.60
N ASP A 15 12.30 -5.22 -1.14
CA ASP A 15 11.12 -5.16 -1.99
C ASP A 15 9.87 -4.73 -1.20
N ALA A 16 9.69 -5.22 0.03
CA ALA A 16 8.62 -4.82 0.94
C ALA A 16 8.60 -3.30 1.13
N GLU A 17 9.72 -2.72 1.57
CA GLU A 17 9.82 -1.27 1.82
C GLU A 17 9.84 -0.43 0.54
N ALA A 18 10.78 -0.71 -0.37
CA ALA A 18 11.10 0.21 -1.47
C ALA A 18 10.07 0.18 -2.60
N VAL A 19 9.25 -0.87 -2.68
CA VAL A 19 8.27 -1.03 -3.76
C VAL A 19 6.86 -0.97 -3.21
N TRP A 20 6.53 -1.82 -2.24
CA TRP A 20 5.14 -2.01 -1.83
C TRP A 20 4.67 -0.98 -0.82
N GLN A 21 5.47 -0.69 0.20
CA GLN A 21 5.18 0.42 1.12
C GLN A 21 5.21 1.78 0.39
N ALA A 22 6.22 2.03 -0.44
CA ALA A 22 6.28 3.25 -1.25
C ALA A 22 5.10 3.40 -2.23
N GLY A 23 4.62 2.28 -2.79
CA GLY A 23 3.40 2.25 -3.61
C GLY A 23 2.14 2.57 -2.79
N ALA A 24 2.01 1.99 -1.59
CA ALA A 24 0.93 2.29 -0.65
C ALA A 24 0.90 3.78 -0.24
N ASP A 25 2.07 4.38 0.01
CA ASP A 25 2.21 5.80 0.31
C ASP A 25 1.82 6.69 -0.88
N SER A 26 2.16 6.26 -2.09
CA SER A 26 1.77 6.95 -3.32
C SER A 26 0.25 6.94 -3.50
N LEU A 27 -0.40 5.80 -3.26
CA LEU A 27 -1.86 5.68 -3.30
C LEU A 27 -2.54 6.53 -2.23
N LYS A 28 -1.98 6.56 -1.01
CA LYS A 28 -2.44 7.46 0.04
C LYS A 28 -2.40 8.92 -0.41
N GLY A 29 -1.30 9.35 -1.03
CA GLY A 29 -1.16 10.71 -1.56
C GLY A 29 -2.21 11.04 -2.64
N MET A 30 -2.60 10.07 -3.47
CA MET A 30 -3.67 10.25 -4.45
C MET A 30 -5.05 10.40 -3.79
N SER A 31 -5.35 9.56 -2.79
CA SER A 31 -6.60 9.62 -2.02
C SER A 31 -6.74 10.97 -1.30
N ASP A 32 -5.67 11.42 -0.63
CA ASP A 32 -5.61 12.70 0.09
C ASP A 32 -5.74 13.91 -0.86
N ALA A 33 -5.40 13.77 -2.15
CA ALA A 33 -5.52 14.83 -3.16
C ALA A 33 -6.93 14.99 -3.74
N LEU A 34 -7.81 13.99 -3.65
CA LEU A 34 -9.18 14.05 -4.18
C LEU A 34 -10.01 15.25 -3.70
N PRO A 35 -10.03 15.62 -2.40
CA PRO A 35 -10.73 16.83 -1.94
C PRO A 35 -10.03 18.14 -2.35
N VAL A 36 -8.75 18.09 -2.74
CA VAL A 36 -7.97 19.25 -3.18
C VAL A 36 -8.22 19.58 -4.65
N ILE A 37 -8.53 18.57 -5.47
CA ILE A 37 -8.99 18.78 -6.84
C ILE A 37 -10.33 19.49 -6.78
N ALA A 38 -10.35 20.77 -7.16
CA ALA A 38 -11.52 21.64 -7.06
C ALA A 38 -12.75 20.96 -7.65
N ALA A 39 -13.78 20.76 -6.81
CA ALA A 39 -15.07 20.29 -7.28
C ALA A 39 -15.64 21.30 -8.28
N PRO A 40 -16.24 20.86 -9.40
CA PRO A 40 -16.91 21.76 -10.32
C PRO A 40 -18.01 22.55 -9.61
N ASP A 41 -18.20 23.83 -9.97
CA ASP A 41 -19.36 24.58 -9.51
C ASP A 41 -20.60 24.14 -10.30
N PHE A 42 -21.47 23.36 -9.66
CA PHE A 42 -22.71 22.87 -10.24
C PHE A 42 -23.88 23.86 -10.11
N SER A 43 -23.71 25.01 -9.46
CA SER A 43 -24.81 25.96 -9.20
C SER A 43 -25.38 26.61 -10.47
N VAL A 44 -24.60 26.62 -11.55
CA VAL A 44 -24.92 27.31 -12.81
C VAL A 44 -25.61 26.43 -13.85
N ILE A 45 -25.74 25.13 -13.61
CA ILE A 45 -26.35 24.19 -14.58
C ILE A 45 -27.76 23.74 -14.15
N PRO A 46 -28.72 23.61 -15.10
CA PRO A 46 -29.99 22.95 -14.83
C PRO A 46 -29.77 21.51 -14.33
N GLY A 47 -30.37 21.16 -13.19
CA GLY A 47 -30.15 19.85 -12.55
C GLY A 47 -28.85 19.76 -11.71
N GLY A 48 -28.20 20.88 -11.43
CA GLY A 48 -26.91 20.93 -10.73
C GLY A 48 -26.84 20.24 -9.37
N GLN A 49 -27.95 20.20 -8.60
CA GLN A 49 -27.99 19.46 -7.34
C GLN A 49 -27.78 17.96 -7.53
N GLU A 50 -28.40 17.37 -8.55
CA GLU A 50 -28.23 15.94 -8.86
C GLU A 50 -26.82 15.67 -9.39
N ALA A 51 -26.30 16.56 -10.26
CA ALA A 51 -24.94 16.47 -10.76
C ALA A 51 -23.90 16.52 -9.63
N ALA A 52 -24.08 17.42 -8.64
CA ALA A 52 -23.21 17.51 -7.47
C ALA A 52 -23.24 16.21 -6.65
N LYS A 53 -24.42 15.62 -6.44
CA LYS A 53 -24.56 14.36 -5.72
C LYS A 53 -23.90 13.18 -6.44
N LEU A 54 -24.06 13.09 -7.75
CA LEU A 54 -23.40 12.08 -8.58
C LEU A 54 -21.87 12.26 -8.56
N TYR A 55 -21.38 13.49 -8.60
CA TYR A 55 -19.96 13.80 -8.48
C TYR A 55 -19.39 13.33 -7.13
N GLU A 56 -20.04 13.67 -6.02
CA GLU A 56 -19.59 13.22 -4.69
C GLU A 56 -19.61 11.70 -4.56
N THR A 57 -20.62 11.04 -5.13
CA THR A 57 -20.70 9.57 -5.16
C THR A 57 -19.54 8.97 -5.95
N ALA A 58 -19.24 9.52 -7.13
CA ALA A 58 -18.13 9.07 -7.96
C ALA A 58 -16.77 9.33 -7.29
N ARG A 59 -16.61 10.49 -6.63
CA ARG A 59 -15.41 10.84 -5.87
C ARG A 59 -15.19 9.88 -4.71
N GLN A 60 -16.24 9.56 -3.94
CA GLN A 60 -16.14 8.61 -2.83
C GLN A 60 -15.79 7.21 -3.35
N ALA A 61 -16.44 6.74 -4.41
CA ALA A 61 -16.13 5.43 -4.99
C ALA A 61 -14.68 5.32 -5.48
N LEU A 62 -14.11 6.41 -6.02
CA LEU A 62 -12.70 6.46 -6.40
C LEU A 62 -11.78 6.44 -5.16
N ALA A 63 -12.11 7.20 -4.10
CA ALA A 63 -11.36 7.17 -2.85
C ALA A 63 -11.33 5.77 -2.25
N ASP A 64 -12.50 5.11 -2.13
CA ASP A 64 -12.62 3.77 -1.60
C ASP A 64 -11.80 2.75 -2.41
N TYR A 65 -11.78 2.88 -3.74
CA TYR A 65 -11.00 2.01 -4.61
C TYR A 65 -9.47 2.20 -4.43
N ILE A 66 -9.01 3.44 -4.32
CA ILE A 66 -7.60 3.75 -4.09
C ILE A 66 -7.16 3.25 -2.71
N ASP A 67 -7.97 3.49 -1.67
CA ASP A 67 -7.70 3.03 -0.31
C ASP A 67 -7.66 1.50 -0.24
N GLY A 68 -8.59 0.82 -0.93
CA GLY A 68 -8.54 -0.65 -1.06
C GLY A 68 -7.25 -1.13 -1.74
N GLY A 69 -6.81 -0.48 -2.82
CA GLY A 69 -5.54 -0.80 -3.47
C GLY A 69 -4.32 -0.59 -2.56
N ARG A 70 -4.35 0.45 -1.72
CA ARG A 70 -3.32 0.71 -0.71
C ARG A 70 -3.25 -0.43 0.32
N ASP A 71 -4.40 -0.89 0.80
CA ASP A 71 -4.46 -1.98 1.79
C ASP A 71 -3.93 -3.30 1.21
N GLU A 72 -4.18 -3.57 -0.08
CA GLU A 72 -3.61 -4.73 -0.78
C GLU A 72 -2.08 -4.65 -0.89
N PHE A 73 -1.53 -3.46 -1.15
CA PHE A 73 -0.07 -3.24 -1.22
C PHE A 73 0.59 -3.47 0.14
N LEU A 74 0.00 -2.95 1.22
CA LEU A 74 0.48 -3.17 2.59
C LEU A 74 0.33 -4.64 3.00
N THR A 75 -0.75 -5.30 2.58
CA THR A 75 -0.92 -6.74 2.84
C THR A 75 0.18 -7.56 2.16
N PHE A 76 0.54 -7.22 0.92
CA PHE A 76 1.61 -7.91 0.21
C PHE A 76 3.00 -7.64 0.84
N GLU A 77 3.25 -6.39 1.22
CA GLU A 77 4.43 -5.96 1.98
C GLU A 77 4.61 -6.77 3.28
N HIS A 78 3.56 -6.87 4.10
CA HIS A 78 3.56 -7.71 5.30
C HIS A 78 3.86 -9.19 5.01
N LEU A 79 3.31 -9.76 3.94
CA LEU A 79 3.57 -11.15 3.56
C LEU A 79 5.04 -11.38 3.16
N LEU A 80 5.67 -10.39 2.52
CA LEU A 80 7.10 -10.45 2.18
C LEU A 80 7.96 -10.41 3.45
N LEU A 81 7.68 -9.50 4.39
CA LEU A 81 8.41 -9.42 5.66
C LEU A 81 8.25 -10.70 6.50
N GLN A 82 7.03 -11.25 6.60
CA GLN A 82 6.80 -12.54 7.27
C GLN A 82 7.61 -13.68 6.64
N THR A 83 7.69 -13.69 5.31
CA THR A 83 8.48 -14.68 4.57
C THR A 83 9.98 -14.49 4.85
N ALA A 84 10.47 -13.24 4.84
CA ALA A 84 11.86 -12.90 5.15
C ALA A 84 12.26 -13.33 6.57
N ILE A 85 11.41 -13.05 7.57
CA ILE A 85 11.60 -13.48 8.96
C ILE A 85 11.64 -15.00 9.07
N THR A 86 10.68 -15.70 8.44
CA THR A 86 10.59 -17.17 8.49
C THR A 86 11.84 -17.82 7.87
N TYR A 87 12.27 -17.29 6.72
CA TYR A 87 13.49 -17.73 6.06
C TYR A 87 14.73 -17.45 6.92
N GLY A 88 14.86 -16.24 7.44
CA GLY A 88 15.96 -15.79 8.28
C GLY A 88 16.12 -16.63 9.55
N LYS A 89 15.02 -16.91 10.26
CA LYS A 89 14.98 -17.80 11.43
C LYS A 89 15.51 -19.20 11.13
N SER A 90 15.29 -19.70 9.91
CA SER A 90 15.68 -21.04 9.49
C SER A 90 17.09 -21.14 8.89
N HIS A 91 17.67 -20.02 8.45
CA HIS A 91 18.93 -20.00 7.67
C HIS A 91 20.01 -19.10 8.29
N GLY A 92 19.89 -18.77 9.58
CA GLY A 92 20.96 -18.13 10.35
C GLY A 92 21.05 -16.61 10.20
N ALA A 93 19.94 -15.93 9.90
CA ALA A 93 19.87 -14.48 10.06
C ALA A 93 20.12 -14.08 11.52
N THR A 94 20.64 -12.88 11.75
CA THR A 94 20.93 -12.43 13.11
C THR A 94 19.64 -12.14 13.87
N VAL A 95 19.71 -12.19 15.21
CA VAL A 95 18.58 -11.81 16.07
C VAL A 95 18.21 -10.34 15.86
N GLU A 96 19.19 -9.49 15.57
CA GLU A 96 18.96 -8.07 15.29
C GLU A 96 18.15 -7.87 14.00
N ASP A 97 18.51 -8.57 12.91
CA ASP A 97 17.78 -8.48 11.64
C ASP A 97 16.34 -8.96 11.79
N ILE A 98 16.14 -10.08 12.49
CA ILE A 98 14.80 -10.63 12.77
C ILE A 98 13.97 -9.65 13.61
N THR A 99 14.56 -9.09 14.67
CA THR A 99 13.88 -8.15 15.56
C THR A 99 13.48 -6.87 14.83
N ARG A 100 14.30 -6.41 13.89
CA ARG A 100 13.99 -5.23 13.08
C ARG A 100 12.80 -5.48 12.16
N MET A 101 12.83 -6.57 11.38
CA MET A 101 11.70 -6.92 10.50
C MET A 101 10.40 -7.19 11.30
N GLU A 102 10.49 -7.75 12.50
CA GLU A 102 9.33 -7.93 13.38
C GLU A 102 8.73 -6.59 13.83
N LYS A 103 9.54 -5.56 14.06
CA LYS A 103 9.05 -4.21 14.38
C LYS A 103 8.37 -3.54 13.18
N GLU A 104 8.86 -3.77 11.97
CA GLU A 104 8.26 -3.25 10.74
C GLU A 104 6.86 -3.84 10.51
N LEU A 105 6.64 -5.11 10.86
CA LEU A 105 5.30 -5.73 10.86
C LEU A 105 4.32 -5.17 11.90
N GLU A 106 4.83 -4.53 12.95
CA GLU A 106 4.02 -3.98 14.05
C GLU A 106 3.64 -2.51 13.84
N SER A 107 4.23 -1.84 12.85
CA SER A 107 4.01 -0.42 12.53
C SER A 107 2.86 -0.18 11.56
#